data_AF-A0A8I0L2S9-F1
#
_entry.id   AF-A0A8I0L2S9-F1
#
_cell.length_a   1.000
_cell.length_b   1.000
_cell.length_c   1.000
_cell.angle_alpha   90.00
_cell.angle_beta   90.00
_cell.angle_gamma   90.00
#
_symmetry.space_group_name_H-M   'P 1'
#
loop_
_entity.id
_entity.type
_entity.pdbx_description
1 polymer ?
#
loop_
_entity_poly.entity_id
_entity_poly.type
_entity_poly.pdbx_seq_one_letter_code
_entity_poly.pdbx_strand_id
1 'polypeptide(L)'
;SQNMALNSFITKDGGEMGRAQVVQAEAAGIEPDVRMNPILLKPTTDVGSQVIVNGRVQGNMPAMEYYRRKRDFIPAVMEAYESLARE
;
A
#
# COMPACT_ATOMS: atom_id res chain seq x y z
N SER A 1 1.77 -11.63 -0.97
CA SER A 1 2.61 -10.84 -1.91
C SER A 1 3.19 -9.65 -1.16
N GLN A 2 4.37 -9.14 -1.54
CA GLN A 2 4.87 -7.84 -1.05
C GLN A 2 4.70 -6.83 -2.19
N ASN A 3 3.83 -5.84 -2.02
CA ASN A 3 3.72 -4.71 -2.94
C ASN A 3 4.82 -3.71 -2.59
N MET A 4 6.05 -4.02 -3.02
CA MET A 4 7.22 -3.18 -2.83
C MET A 4 7.46 -2.36 -4.09
N ALA A 5 7.48 -1.03 -3.96
CA ALA A 5 7.75 -0.12 -5.07
C ALA A 5 8.43 1.15 -4.55
N LEU A 6 9.49 1.60 -5.21
CA LEU A 6 10.13 2.88 -4.89
C LEU A 6 9.29 4.07 -5.40
N ASN A 7 8.68 3.89 -6.58
CA ASN A 7 7.84 4.89 -7.23
C ASN A 7 6.39 4.72 -6.80
N SER A 8 5.83 5.76 -6.18
CA SER A 8 4.42 5.88 -5.84
C SER A 8 3.74 7.00 -6.63
N PHE A 9 2.42 6.95 -6.63
CA PHE A 9 1.49 7.95 -7.16
C PHE A 9 0.70 8.53 -5.99
N ILE A 10 0.30 9.79 -6.12
CA ILE A 10 -0.60 10.44 -5.17
C ILE A 10 -2.00 10.41 -5.77
N THR A 11 -2.93 9.72 -5.12
CA THR A 11 -4.34 9.68 -5.54
C THR A 11 -5.00 11.05 -5.40
N LYS A 12 -6.20 11.24 -5.95
CA LYS A 12 -6.92 12.52 -5.85
C LYS A 12 -7.18 12.94 -4.40
N ASP A 13 -7.32 11.96 -3.50
CA ASP A 13 -7.50 12.17 -2.06
C ASP A 13 -6.19 12.38 -1.28
N GLY A 14 -5.05 12.46 -1.99
CA GLY A 14 -3.73 12.71 -1.39
C GLY A 14 -3.04 11.46 -0.82
N GLY A 15 -3.57 10.27 -1.05
CA GLY A 15 -3.01 9.01 -0.55
C GLY A 15 -1.93 8.43 -1.47
N GLU A 16 -0.92 7.78 -0.90
CA GLU A 16 0.14 7.12 -1.65
C GLU A 16 -0.23 5.71 -2.12
N MET A 17 -0.06 5.45 -3.42
CA MET A 17 -0.33 4.16 -4.05
C MET A 17 0.83 3.73 -4.95
N GLY A 18 1.14 2.43 -5.01
CA GLY A 18 2.21 1.92 -5.88
C GLY A 18 1.87 2.09 -7.36
N ARG A 19 2.84 2.51 -8.18
CA ARG A 19 2.60 2.83 -9.60
C ARG A 19 2.03 1.66 -10.41
N ALA A 20 2.43 0.43 -10.11
CA ALA A 20 1.90 -0.76 -10.77
C ALA A 20 0.39 -0.91 -10.55
N GLN A 21 -0.09 -0.64 -9.32
CA GLN A 21 -1.50 -0.74 -8.97
C GLN A 21 -2.31 0.37 -9.62
N VAL A 22 -1.72 1.57 -9.75
CA VAL A 22 -2.33 2.69 -10.48
C VAL A 22 -2.52 2.33 -11.95
N VAL A 23 -1.50 1.78 -12.60
CA VAL A 23 -1.59 1.34 -14.01
C VAL A 23 -2.64 0.23 -14.15
N GLN A 24 -2.78 -0.66 -13.16
CA GLN A 24 -3.82 -1.69 -13.17
C GLN A 24 -5.23 -1.09 -13.06
N ALA A 25 -5.43 -0.11 -12.17
CA ALA A 25 -6.69 0.63 -12.06
C ALA A 25 -7.03 1.37 -13.36
N GLU A 26 -6.08 2.12 -13.91
CA GLU A 26 -6.22 2.84 -15.17
C GLU A 26 -6.55 1.89 -16.34
N ALA A 27 -5.86 0.75 -16.43
CA ALA A 27 -6.12 -0.26 -17.46
C ALA A 27 -7.49 -0.92 -17.33
N ALA A 28 -8.02 -1.01 -16.10
CA ALA A 28 -9.37 -1.49 -15.84
C ALA A 28 -10.44 -0.39 -16.01
N GLY A 29 -10.05 0.84 -16.35
CA GLY A 29 -10.97 1.98 -16.49
C GLY A 29 -11.58 2.45 -15.18
N ILE A 30 -10.97 2.11 -14.04
CA ILE A 30 -11.40 2.51 -12.70
C ILE A 30 -10.44 3.55 -12.13
N GLU A 31 -10.95 4.42 -11.26
CA GLU A 31 -10.11 5.42 -10.62
C GLU A 31 -9.13 4.77 -9.62
N PRO A 32 -7.84 5.18 -9.60
CA PRO A 32 -6.88 4.66 -8.64
C PRO A 32 -7.30 4.94 -7.18
N ASP A 33 -7.51 3.86 -6.42
CA ASP A 33 -7.88 3.91 -5.01
C ASP A 33 -6.85 3.19 -4.16
N VAL A 34 -6.40 3.85 -3.07
CA VAL A 34 -5.40 3.29 -2.14
C VAL A 34 -5.84 1.97 -1.49
N ARG A 35 -7.14 1.69 -1.42
CA ARG A 35 -7.69 0.43 -0.93
C ARG A 35 -7.32 -0.76 -1.82
N MET A 36 -7.01 -0.52 -3.09
CA MET A 36 -6.47 -1.54 -4.01
C MET A 36 -4.99 -1.85 -3.74
N ASN A 37 -4.30 -0.99 -2.99
CA ASN A 37 -2.93 -1.19 -2.53
C ASN A 37 -2.80 -0.89 -1.01
N PRO A 38 -3.49 -1.67 -0.14
CA PRO A 38 -3.64 -1.31 1.27
C PRO A 38 -2.31 -1.28 2.04
N ILE A 39 -1.31 -2.05 1.59
CA ILE A 39 0.06 -2.01 2.10
C ILE A 39 1.02 -1.72 0.95
N LEU A 40 1.75 -0.62 1.05
CA LEU A 40 2.84 -0.25 0.15
C LEU A 40 4.14 -0.17 0.95
N LEU A 41 5.16 -0.86 0.46
CA LEU A 41 6.52 -0.79 1.02
C LEU A 41 7.41 -0.01 0.05
N LYS A 42 7.92 1.14 0.49
CA LYS A 42 8.91 1.91 -0.28
C LYS A 42 10.30 1.65 0.31
N PRO A 43 11.20 0.95 -0.40
CA PRO A 43 12.57 0.77 0.08
C PRO A 43 13.22 2.13 0.30
N THR A 44 13.81 2.34 1.49
CA THR A 44 14.50 3.60 1.81
C THR A 44 16.02 3.44 1.80
N THR A 45 16.55 2.28 2.23
CA THR A 45 17.97 1.86 2.23
C THR A 45 18.09 0.33 2.35
N ASP A 46 19.31 -0.24 2.46
CA ASP A 46 19.60 -1.68 2.51
C ASP A 46 18.86 -2.49 3.61
N VAL A 47 18.37 -1.84 4.67
CA VAL A 47 17.89 -2.53 5.88
C VAL A 47 16.39 -2.43 6.14
N GLY A 48 15.65 -1.63 5.37
CA GLY A 48 14.24 -1.36 5.69
C GLY A 48 13.41 -0.74 4.59
N SER A 49 12.16 -0.42 4.94
CA SER A 49 11.21 0.23 4.05
C SER A 49 10.36 1.22 4.83
N GLN A 50 9.98 2.30 4.17
CA GLN A 50 8.84 3.11 4.59
C GLN A 50 7.58 2.28 4.37
N VAL A 51 6.81 2.09 5.44
CA VAL A 51 5.55 1.36 5.44
C VAL A 51 4.43 2.37 5.28
N ILE A 52 3.61 2.17 4.25
CA ILE A 52 2.43 2.96 3.95
C ILE A 52 1.21 2.05 4.06
N VAL A 53 0.21 2.49 4.82
CA VAL A 53 -1.04 1.75 5.06
C VAL A 53 -2.22 2.62 4.61
N ASN A 54 -3.05 2.11 3.69
CA ASN A 54 -4.19 2.81 3.10
C ASN A 54 -3.84 4.26 2.68
N GLY A 55 -2.72 4.40 1.96
CA GLY A 55 -2.25 5.70 1.45
C GLY A 55 -1.51 6.58 2.44
N ARG A 56 -1.36 6.18 3.71
CA ARG A 56 -0.73 7.00 4.76
C ARG A 56 0.56 6.40 5.27
N VAL A 57 1.60 7.23 5.41
CA VAL A 57 2.89 6.82 5.97
C VAL A 57 2.72 6.46 7.44
N GLN A 58 3.07 5.21 7.79
CA GLN A 58 3.18 4.76 9.18
C GLN A 58 4.59 4.96 9.76
N GLY A 59 5.60 4.99 8.90
CA GLY A 59 6.98 5.24 9.29
C GLY A 59 7.96 4.29 8.61
N ASN A 60 9.23 4.42 8.95
CA ASN A 60 10.28 3.54 8.45
C ASN A 60 10.45 2.35 9.37
N MET A 61 10.55 1.16 8.80
CA MET A 61 10.62 -0.09 9.55
C MET A 61 11.73 -0.97 8.97
N PRO A 62 12.64 -1.53 9.80
CA PRO A 62 13.54 -2.57 9.37
C PRO A 62 12.77 -3.77 8.82
N ALA A 63 13.32 -4.46 7.82
CA ALA A 63 12.63 -5.60 7.20
C ALA A 63 12.17 -6.65 8.24
N MET A 64 13.04 -6.95 9.21
CA MET A 64 12.75 -7.91 10.30
C MET A 64 11.65 -7.44 11.26
N GLU A 65 11.49 -6.14 11.45
CA GLU A 65 10.40 -5.60 12.27
C GLU A 65 9.08 -5.68 11.50
N TYR A 66 9.07 -5.26 10.22
CA TYR A 66 7.90 -5.40 9.36
C TYR A 66 7.41 -6.85 9.30
N TYR A 67 8.32 -7.82 9.11
CA TYR A 67 7.95 -9.24 9.07
C TYR A 67 7.31 -9.74 10.37
N ARG A 68 7.76 -9.25 11.53
CA ARG A 68 7.16 -9.57 12.84
C ARG A 68 5.77 -8.95 12.99
N ARG A 69 5.62 -7.70 12.54
CA ARG A 69 4.39 -6.90 12.70
C ARG A 69 3.39 -7.04 11.56
N LYS A 70 3.71 -7.78 10.50
CA LYS A 70 2.86 -7.87 9.30
C LYS A 70 1.41 -8.29 9.59
N ARG A 71 1.19 -9.07 10.66
CA ARG A 71 -0.13 -9.52 11.08
C ARG A 71 -0.98 -8.39 11.67
N ASP A 72 -0.34 -7.38 12.23
CA ASP A 72 -0.99 -6.19 12.79
C ASP A 72 -1.71 -5.38 11.70
N PHE A 73 -1.29 -5.53 10.43
CA PHE A 73 -1.89 -4.85 9.29
C PHE A 73 -3.02 -5.65 8.62
N ILE A 74 -3.26 -6.90 9.03
CA ILE A 74 -4.35 -7.72 8.47
C ILE A 74 -5.72 -7.03 8.61
N PRO A 75 -6.08 -6.42 9.76
CA PRO A 75 -7.37 -5.72 9.88
C PRO A 75 -7.55 -4.64 8.82
N ALA A 76 -6.51 -3.82 8.58
CA ALA A 76 -6.57 -2.76 7.56
C ALA A 76 -6.70 -3.30 6.13
N VAL A 77 -6.05 -4.44 5.83
CA VAL A 77 -6.16 -5.12 4.54
C VAL A 77 -7.57 -5.71 4.35
N MET A 78 -8.11 -6.34 5.38
CA MET A 78 -9.45 -6.92 5.35
C MET A 78 -10.51 -5.83 5.20
N GLU A 79 -10.40 -4.73 5.95
CA GLU A 79 -11.31 -3.59 5.83
C GLU A 79 -11.29 -2.99 4.43
N ALA A 80 -10.11 -2.77 3.84
CA ALA A 80 -9.97 -2.29 2.47
C ALA A 80 -10.63 -3.25 1.46
N TYR A 81 -10.33 -4.54 1.55
CA TYR A 81 -10.91 -5.57 0.69
C TYR A 81 -12.44 -5.63 0.80
N GLU A 82 -12.96 -5.72 2.03
CA GLU A 82 -14.40 -5.80 2.27
C GLU A 82 -15.13 -4.53 1.84
N SER A 83 -14.53 -3.36 1.99
CA SER A 83 -15.12 -2.11 1.52
C SER A 83 -15.26 -2.08 -0.01
N LEU A 84 -14.23 -2.49 -0.75
CA LEU A 84 -14.26 -2.58 -2.22
C LEU A 84 -15.23 -3.67 -2.69
N ALA A 85 -15.31 -4.80 -1.98
CA ALA A 85 -16.21 -5.90 -2.33
C ALA A 85 -17.71 -5.59 -2.12
N ARG A 86 -18.04 -4.51 -1.41
CA ARG A 86 -19.42 -4.05 -1.16
C ARG A 86 -19.91 -2.97 -2.13
N GLU A 87 -19.05 -2.49 -3.02
CA GLU A 87 -19.40 -1.55 -4.09
C GLU A 87 -20.03 -2.26 -5.29
#